data_AF-A0A484YTS4-F1
#
_entry.id   AF-A0A484YTS4-F1
#
_cell.length_a   1.000
_cell.length_b   1.000
_cell.length_c   1.000
_cell.angle_alpha   90.00
_cell.angle_beta   90.00
_cell.angle_gamma   90.00
#
_symmetry.space_group_name_H-M   'P 1'
#
loop_
_entity.id
_entity.type
_entity.pdbx_description
1 polymer ?
#
loop_
_entity_poly.entity_id
_entity_poly.type
_entity_poly.pdbx_seq_one_letter_code
_entity_poly.pdbx_strand_id
1 'polypeptide(L)'
;MRDIHEVIGGGIAMNKNDWSTFIGPGRHPVSSAYFWYVNSPTGGAFEYYTNDDYLTENWQPRELEHSLISFTEWAVEGGIDHDTRRQQKKPEAV
;
A
#
# COMPACT_ATOMS: atom_id res chain seq x y z
N MET A 1 11.24 -4.20 0.08
CA MET A 1 11.18 -5.58 -0.47
C MET A 1 11.94 -5.63 -1.79
N ARG A 2 12.12 -6.80 -2.40
CA ARG A 2 12.89 -6.93 -3.65
C ARG A 2 12.07 -6.57 -4.89
N ASP A 3 10.81 -7.01 -4.93
CA ASP A 3 9.93 -6.80 -6.08
C ASP A 3 8.44 -6.74 -5.67
N ILE A 4 7.59 -6.43 -6.64
CA ILE A 4 6.15 -6.25 -6.44
C ILE A 4 5.45 -7.56 -6.02
N HIS A 5 5.99 -8.72 -6.40
CA HIS A 5 5.44 -10.00 -6.00
C HIS A 5 5.60 -10.23 -4.51
N GLU A 6 6.71 -9.77 -3.92
CA GLU A 6 6.88 -9.78 -2.47
C GLU A 6 5.88 -8.86 -1.78
N VAL A 7 5.62 -7.66 -2.32
CA VAL A 7 4.63 -6.75 -1.72
C VAL A 7 3.23 -7.37 -1.74
N ILE A 8 2.79 -7.90 -2.88
CA ILE A 8 1.47 -8.51 -3.01
C ILE A 8 1.38 -9.80 -2.20
N GLY A 9 2.37 -10.69 -2.30
CA GLY A 9 2.40 -11.96 -1.57
C GLY A 9 2.49 -11.76 -0.06
N GLY A 10 3.31 -10.82 0.38
CA GLY A 10 3.48 -10.45 1.79
C GLY A 10 2.21 -9.83 2.37
N GLY A 11 1.54 -8.93 1.66
CA GLY A 11 0.28 -8.36 2.11
C GLY A 11 -0.83 -9.41 2.26
N ILE A 12 -0.94 -10.34 1.32
CA ILE A 12 -1.87 -11.49 1.43
C ILE A 12 -1.49 -12.37 2.63
N ALA A 13 -0.20 -12.64 2.84
CA ALA A 13 0.26 -13.43 3.97
C ALA A 13 -0.04 -12.76 5.31
N MET A 14 0.13 -11.44 5.40
CA MET A 14 -0.24 -10.65 6.59
C MET A 14 -1.75 -10.67 6.82
N ASN A 15 -2.56 -10.49 5.77
CA ASN A 15 -4.02 -10.61 5.86
C ASN A 15 -4.47 -11.98 6.35
N LYS A 16 -3.82 -13.07 5.91
CA LYS A 16 -4.07 -14.44 6.41
C LYS A 16 -3.76 -14.60 7.91
N ASN A 17 -2.90 -13.76 8.46
CA ASN A 17 -2.55 -13.77 9.89
C ASN A 17 -3.31 -12.70 10.68
N ASP A 18 -4.48 -12.26 10.18
CA ASP A 18 -5.37 -11.28 10.82
C ASP A 18 -4.82 -9.85 10.93
N TRP A 19 -3.82 -9.49 10.12
CA TRP A 19 -3.39 -8.10 9.99
C TRP A 19 -4.35 -7.40 9.05
N SER A 20 -5.21 -6.54 9.60
CA SER A 20 -6.19 -5.82 8.79
C SER A 20 -5.49 -4.83 7.85
N THR A 21 -5.99 -4.73 6.62
CA THR A 21 -5.46 -3.75 5.66
C THR A 21 -6.03 -2.37 5.98
N PHE A 22 -5.16 -1.36 6.00
CA PHE A 22 -5.59 0.03 5.95
C PHE A 22 -5.87 0.44 4.50
N ILE A 23 -4.85 0.33 3.63
CA ILE A 23 -4.96 0.60 2.21
C ILE A 23 -3.86 -0.15 1.44
N GLY A 24 -4.20 -0.77 0.32
CA GLY A 24 -3.22 -1.45 -0.53
C GLY A 24 -3.72 -2.80 -1.07
N PRO A 25 -3.07 -3.40 -2.07
CA PRO A 25 -1.87 -2.89 -2.73
C PRO A 25 -2.17 -1.60 -3.49
N GLY A 26 -1.13 -0.77 -3.65
CA GLY A 26 -1.23 0.50 -4.34
C GLY A 26 0.11 0.96 -4.88
N ARG A 27 0.10 2.12 -5.53
CA ARG A 27 1.28 2.81 -6.03
C ARG A 27 1.27 4.27 -5.61
N HIS A 28 2.41 4.75 -5.12
CA HIS A 28 2.57 6.17 -4.81
C HIS A 28 3.05 6.94 -6.05
N PRO A 29 2.48 8.12 -6.34
CA PRO A 29 3.04 9.03 -7.34
C PRO A 29 4.34 9.67 -6.85
N VAL A 30 4.43 9.93 -5.55
CA VAL A 30 5.68 10.33 -4.87
C VAL A 30 6.47 9.06 -4.57
N SER A 31 7.75 9.01 -4.92
CA SER A 31 8.65 7.84 -4.84
C SER A 31 8.43 6.73 -5.87
N SER A 32 7.31 6.68 -6.61
CA SER A 32 7.00 5.60 -7.55
C SER A 32 6.86 4.19 -6.92
N ALA A 33 6.88 4.09 -5.59
CA ALA A 33 6.86 2.82 -4.87
C ALA A 33 5.52 2.09 -5.01
N TYR A 34 5.58 0.76 -5.11
CA TYR A 34 4.43 -0.09 -4.83
C TYR A 34 4.38 -0.37 -3.34
N PHE A 35 3.20 -0.23 -2.73
CA PHE A 35 3.03 -0.33 -1.29
C PHE A 35 1.83 -1.21 -0.90
N TRP A 36 1.81 -1.63 0.36
CA TRP A 36 0.64 -2.13 1.07
C TRP A 36 0.74 -1.72 2.55
N TYR A 37 -0.22 -0.92 3.03
CA TYR A 37 -0.32 -0.55 4.44
C TYR A 37 -1.25 -1.50 5.20
N VAL A 38 -0.73 -2.10 6.26
CA VAL A 38 -1.47 -2.96 7.19
C VAL A 38 -1.45 -2.36 8.59
N ASN A 39 -2.49 -2.65 9.38
CA ASN A 39 -2.49 -2.32 10.80
C ASN A 39 -1.64 -3.36 11.54
N SER A 40 -0.54 -2.91 12.15
CA SER A 40 0.33 -3.80 12.93
C SER A 40 -0.42 -4.31 14.18
N PRO A 41 -0.26 -5.59 14.56
CA PRO A 41 -0.72 -6.11 15.84
C PRO A 41 -0.13 -5.38 17.05
N THR A 42 1.00 -4.69 16.87
CA THR A 42 1.64 -3.86 17.90
C THR A 42 1.15 -2.41 17.90
N GLY A 43 0.16 -2.08 17.08
CA GLY A 43 -0.35 -0.73 16.88
C GLY A 43 0.37 0.05 15.77
N GLY A 44 -0.34 1.01 15.17
CA GLY A 44 0.14 1.84 14.07
C GLY A 44 -0.01 1.18 12.69
N ALA A 45 0.15 1.99 11.64
CA ALA A 45 0.22 1.52 10.27
C ALA A 45 1.65 1.10 9.93
N PHE A 46 1.80 -0.06 9.30
CA PHE A 46 3.06 -0.57 8.80
C PHE A 46 3.01 -0.62 7.27
N GLU A 47 4.02 -0.04 6.62
CA GLU A 47 4.15 -0.04 5.16
C GLU A 47 5.04 -1.18 4.68
N TYR A 48 4.53 -1.96 3.73
CA TYR A 48 5.29 -2.98 3.04
C TYR A 48 5.44 -2.57 1.57
N TYR A 49 6.65 -2.16 1.16
CA TYR A 49 6.85 -1.51 -0.14
C TYR A 49 8.10 -1.97 -0.90
N THR A 50 8.17 -1.57 -2.17
CA THR A 50 9.31 -1.81 -3.08
C THR A 50 9.31 -0.80 -4.23
N ASN A 51 10.42 -0.77 -4.99
CA ASN A 51 10.55 -0.03 -6.25
C ASN A 51 10.37 1.49 -6.04
N ASP A 52 10.94 2.01 -4.97
CA ASP A 52 11.10 3.44 -4.76
C ASP A 52 12.18 4.02 -5.68
N ASP A 53 12.00 5.28 -6.05
CA ASP A 53 12.93 6.04 -6.88
C ASP A 53 14.26 6.27 -6.15
N TYR A 54 15.37 6.16 -6.90
CA TYR A 54 16.68 6.57 -6.41
C TYR A 54 16.91 8.06 -6.63
N LEU A 55 17.28 8.79 -5.57
CA LEU A 55 17.63 10.20 -5.65
C LEU A 55 19.07 10.37 -6.18
N THR A 56 19.21 11.15 -7.26
CA THR A 56 20.51 11.56 -7.79
C THR A 56 20.83 13.00 -7.36
N GLU A 57 22.07 13.43 -7.56
CA GLU A 57 22.49 14.82 -7.32
C GLU A 57 21.71 15.85 -8.14
N ASN A 58 21.10 15.44 -9.26
CA ASN A 58 20.29 16.31 -10.11
C ASN A 58 18.85 16.47 -9.61
N TRP A 59 18.41 15.69 -8.61
CA TRP A 59 17.04 15.76 -8.12
C TRP A 59 16.74 17.14 -7.52
N GLN A 60 15.57 17.68 -7.83
CA GLN A 60 15.10 18.96 -7.31
C GLN A 60 13.84 18.75 -6.46
N PRO A 61 13.74 19.38 -5.28
CA PRO A 61 12.53 19.31 -4.48
C PRO A 61 11.36 19.96 -5.23
N ARG A 62 10.18 19.40 -5.01
CA ARG A 62 8.91 19.87 -5.57
C ARG A 62 7.93 20.08 -4.44
N GLU A 63 7.11 21.12 -4.55
CA GLU A 63 5.92 21.29 -3.72
C GLU A 63 4.74 20.68 -4.45
N LEU A 64 3.95 19.87 -3.74
CA LEU A 64 2.77 19.21 -4.27
C LEU A 64 1.58 19.56 -3.39
N GLU A 65 0.47 19.91 -4.02
CA GLU A 65 -0.80 20.13 -3.33
C GLU A 65 -1.27 18.83 -2.67
N HIS A 66 -1.61 18.89 -1.39
CA HIS A 66 -2.09 17.73 -0.66
C HIS A 66 -3.45 17.28 -1.21
N SER A 67 -3.46 16.10 -1.82
CA SER A 67 -4.62 15.50 -2.47
C SER A 67 -4.52 13.98 -2.53
N LEU A 68 -5.66 13.31 -2.74
CA LEU A 68 -5.70 11.87 -3.00
C LEU A 68 -4.79 11.48 -4.17
N ILE A 69 -4.77 12.27 -5.24
CA ILE A 69 -3.96 12.02 -6.44
C ILE A 69 -2.47 12.18 -6.13
N SER A 70 -2.08 13.13 -5.28
CA SER A 70 -0.67 13.28 -4.84
C SER A 70 -0.24 12.18 -3.87
N PHE A 71 -1.20 11.57 -3.15
CA PHE A 71 -0.95 10.51 -2.18
C PHE A 71 -0.86 9.13 -2.85
N THR A 72 -1.81 8.78 -3.72
CA THR A 72 -1.87 7.47 -4.36
C THR A 72 -2.27 7.58 -5.83
N GLU A 73 -1.49 6.98 -6.73
CA GLU A 73 -1.80 6.88 -8.15
C GLU A 73 -3.00 5.95 -8.34
N TRP A 74 -2.97 4.83 -7.62
CA TRP A 74 -4.08 3.90 -7.42
C TRP A 74 -3.83 3.08 -6.16
N ALA A 75 -4.91 2.64 -5.51
CA ALA A 75 -4.85 1.66 -4.42
C ALA A 75 -6.18 0.94 -4.25
N VAL A 76 -6.13 -0.25 -3.63
CA VAL A 76 -7.32 -1.00 -3.22
C VAL A 76 -7.66 -0.64 -1.77
N GLU A 77 -8.77 0.07 -1.56
CA GLU A 77 -9.29 0.35 -0.22
C GLU A 77 -9.74 -0.95 0.47
N GLY A 78 -9.35 -1.15 1.73
CA GLY A 78 -9.61 -2.39 2.48
C GLY A 78 -8.81 -3.61 2.01
N GLY A 79 -8.10 -3.46 0.90
CA GLY A 79 -7.20 -4.43 0.30
C GLY A 79 -7.81 -5.70 -0.25
N ILE A 80 -6.94 -6.67 -0.49
CA ILE A 80 -7.28 -7.94 -1.15
C ILE A 80 -7.34 -9.04 -0.11
N ASP A 81 -8.46 -9.76 -0.11
CA ASP A 81 -8.70 -10.91 0.74
C ASP A 81 -7.80 -12.10 0.41
N HIS A 82 -7.25 -12.75 1.44
CA HIS A 82 -6.28 -13.83 1.27
C HIS A 82 -6.88 -15.14 0.72
N ASP A 83 -8.18 -15.36 0.88
CA ASP A 83 -8.87 -16.55 0.37
C ASP A 83 -9.43 -16.31 -1.02
N THR A 84 -10.31 -15.31 -1.15
CA THR A 84 -11.05 -15.03 -2.39
C THR A 84 -10.22 -14.31 -3.45
N ARG A 85 -9.10 -13.68 -3.06
CA ARG A 85 -8.25 -12.87 -3.96
C ARG A 85 -9.05 -11.75 -4.65
N ARG A 86 -10.04 -11.21 -3.94
CA ARG A 86 -10.86 -10.07 -4.37
C ARG A 86 -10.77 -8.96 -3.35
N GLN A 87 -11.11 -7.75 -3.77
CA GLN A 87 -11.17 -6.63 -2.85
C GLN A 87 -12.16 -6.94 -1.72
N GLN A 88 -11.74 -6.69 -0.49
CA GLN A 88 -12.63 -6.76 0.66
C GLN A 88 -13.69 -5.66 0.53
N LYS A 89 -14.97 -6.06 0.51
CA LYS A 89 -16.08 -5.13 0.56
C LYS A 89 -16.30 -4.73 2.01
N LYS A 90 -16.46 -3.43 2.28
CA LYS A 90 -17.05 -3.01 3.56
C LYS A 90 -18.45 -3.63 3.65
N PRO A 91 -18.86 -4.16 4.82
CA PRO A 91 -20.26 -4.49 5.03
C PRO A 91 -21.09 -3.23 4.74
N GLU A 92 -22.12 -3.34 3.91
CA GLU A 92 -23.05 -2.23 3.73
C GLU A 92 -23.62 -1.88 5.11
N ALA A 93 -23.54 -0.59 5.47
CA ALA A 93 -24.17 -0.13 6.70
C ALA A 93 -25.69 -0.34 6.53
N VAL A 94 -26.26 -1.20 7.37
CA VAL A 94 -27.72 -1.41 7.49
C VAL A 94 -28.34 -0.18 8.16
#